data_AF-A4K948-F1
#
_entry.id   AF-A4K948-F1
#
_cell.length_a   1.000
_cell.length_b   1.000
_cell.length_c   1.000
_cell.angle_alpha   90.00
_cell.angle_beta   90.00
_cell.angle_gamma   90.00
#
_symmetry.space_group_name_H-M   'P 1'
#
loop_
_entity.id
_entity.type
_entity.pdbx_description
1 polymer ?
#
loop_
_entity_poly.entity_id
_entity_poly.type
_entity_poly.pdbx_seq_one_letter_code
_entity_poly.pdbx_strand_id
1 'polypeptide(L)'
;VDQIRAIMDKKANIRNMSVIAHVDHGKSTLTDSLVCKAGIIAGARADETRFTDTRKDEQERCITIKSTAISLFYELSENDLAFIKQSKDGTGFLINLIDSPGHVDFSSEVTAALRVTDGALVVVDCVSGVCVQTETVLRQAIAERIRPVLMMNKMDRALLELQLEPEALFRTFQRIVENVNVIISTYGEGETGPMGNIMIDPVLGTVGFGSGL
;
A
#
# COMPACT_ATOMS: atom_id res chain seq x y z
N VAL A 1 16.32 -4.27 18.87
CA VAL A 1 16.68 -2.85 18.60
C VAL A 1 18.03 -2.76 17.90
N ASP A 2 19.07 -3.48 18.35
CA ASP A 2 20.41 -3.42 17.74
C ASP A 2 20.47 -3.95 16.30
N GLN A 3 19.71 -5.00 15.97
CA GLN A 3 19.56 -5.47 14.58
C GLN A 3 18.97 -4.38 13.67
N ILE A 4 17.90 -3.69 14.10
CA ILE A 4 17.30 -2.59 13.33
C ILE A 4 18.33 -1.49 13.09
N ARG A 5 19.16 -1.18 14.10
CA ARG A 5 20.23 -0.18 13.97
C ARG A 5 21.29 -0.56 12.94
N ALA A 6 21.72 -1.83 12.91
CA ALA A 6 22.65 -2.31 11.89
C ALA A 6 22.05 -2.28 10.47
N ILE A 7 20.73 -2.45 10.35
CA ILE A 7 20.03 -2.38 9.06
C ILE A 7 19.81 -0.93 8.62
N MET A 8 19.64 0.01 9.56
CA MET A 8 19.53 1.45 9.23
C MET A 8 20.79 1.99 8.54
N ASP A 9 21.96 1.39 8.79
CA ASP A 9 23.19 1.76 8.09
C ASP A 9 23.14 1.39 6.59
N LYS A 10 22.32 0.39 6.23
CA LYS A 10 22.13 -0.11 4.87
C LYS A 10 21.06 0.69 4.11
N LYS A 11 21.36 1.95 3.81
CA LYS A 11 20.43 2.89 3.13
C LYS A 11 19.85 2.34 1.82
N ALA A 12 20.60 1.53 1.07
CA ALA A 12 20.14 0.92 -0.18
C ALA A 12 18.94 -0.03 -0.01
N ASN A 13 18.76 -0.57 1.21
CA ASN A 13 17.71 -1.55 1.53
C ASN A 13 16.55 -0.93 2.34
N ILE A 14 16.53 0.39 2.52
CA ILE A 14 15.43 1.09 3.18
C ILE A 14 14.38 1.45 2.12
N ARG A 15 13.11 1.20 2.41
CA ARG A 15 11.98 1.57 1.56
C ARG A 15 10.95 2.32 2.38
N ASN A 16 10.75 3.60 2.08
CA ASN A 16 9.71 4.39 2.72
C ASN A 16 8.47 4.37 1.83
N MET A 17 7.37 3.86 2.36
CA MET A 17 6.12 3.77 1.62
C MET A 17 4.94 4.25 2.44
N SER A 18 3.98 4.87 1.77
CA SER A 18 2.67 5.20 2.34
C SER A 18 1.63 4.19 1.87
N VAL A 19 0.55 4.03 2.62
CA VAL A 19 -0.63 3.32 2.12
C VAL A 19 -1.69 4.35 1.76
N ILE A 20 -2.33 4.21 0.61
CA ILE A 20 -3.41 5.07 0.11
C ILE A 20 -4.65 4.22 -0.06
N ALA A 21 -5.76 4.61 0.54
CA ALA A 21 -7.02 3.89 0.39
C ALA A 21 -8.20 4.85 0.59
N HIS A 22 -9.34 4.51 0.02
CA HIS A 22 -10.61 5.11 0.41
C HIS A 22 -11.02 4.62 1.80
N VAL A 23 -11.91 5.35 2.47
CA VAL A 23 -12.56 4.90 3.70
C VAL A 23 -13.23 3.54 3.44
N ASP A 24 -13.17 2.64 4.42
CA ASP A 24 -13.70 1.27 4.35
C ASP A 24 -13.09 0.34 3.29
N HIS A 25 -11.99 0.70 2.62
CA HIS A 25 -11.28 -0.22 1.71
C HIS A 25 -10.40 -1.27 2.42
N GLY A 26 -10.43 -1.31 3.76
CA GLY A 26 -9.66 -2.28 4.55
C GLY A 26 -8.18 -1.92 4.70
N LYS A 27 -7.87 -0.62 4.73
CA LYS A 27 -6.51 -0.09 4.91
C LYS A 27 -5.86 -0.57 6.21
N SER A 28 -6.51 -0.28 7.34
CA SER A 28 -6.03 -0.63 8.68
C SER A 28 -5.82 -2.14 8.84
N THR A 29 -6.76 -2.94 8.33
CA THR A 29 -6.68 -4.41 8.37
C THR A 29 -5.47 -4.94 7.60
N LEU A 30 -5.20 -4.38 6.42
CA LEU A 30 -4.05 -4.77 5.60
C LEU A 30 -2.73 -4.37 6.29
N THR A 31 -2.67 -3.17 6.85
CA THR A 31 -1.50 -2.72 7.62
C THR A 31 -1.27 -3.57 8.86
N ASP A 32 -2.33 -3.94 9.59
CA ASP A 32 -2.25 -4.81 10.77
C ASP A 32 -1.72 -6.22 10.39
N SER A 33 -2.19 -6.77 9.26
CA SER A 33 -1.69 -8.04 8.72
C SER A 33 -0.18 -7.98 8.41
N LEU A 34 0.29 -6.88 7.84
CA LEU A 34 1.73 -6.64 7.60
C LEU A 34 2.52 -6.55 8.92
N VAL A 35 2.01 -5.83 9.92
CA VAL A 35 2.66 -5.71 11.23
C VAL A 35 2.75 -7.08 11.92
N CYS A 36 1.70 -7.88 11.83
CA CYS A 36 1.66 -9.23 12.38
C CYS A 36 2.67 -10.15 11.67
N LYS A 37 2.76 -10.06 10.34
CA LYS A 37 3.70 -10.86 9.55
C LYS A 37 5.15 -10.47 9.78
N ALA A 38 5.45 -9.19 10.00
CA ALA A 38 6.79 -8.70 10.27
C ALA A 38 7.35 -9.11 11.65
N GLY A 39 6.58 -9.86 12.45
CA GLY A 39 7.04 -10.39 13.74
C GLY A 39 7.22 -9.31 14.82
N ILE A 40 6.76 -8.08 14.57
CA ILE A 40 6.69 -7.00 15.57
C ILE A 40 5.65 -7.34 16.63
N ILE A 41 4.62 -8.11 16.23
CA ILE A 41 3.56 -8.62 17.10
C ILE A 41 3.78 -10.13 17.29
N ALA A 42 3.87 -10.57 18.55
CA ALA A 42 3.69 -11.98 18.89
C ALA A 42 2.27 -12.38 18.49
N GLY A 43 2.10 -13.40 17.65
CA GLY A 43 0.85 -13.79 16.98
C GLY A 43 -0.39 -14.06 17.87
N ALA A 44 -0.30 -13.86 19.19
CA ALA A 44 -1.38 -14.00 20.15
C ALA A 44 -2.25 -12.73 20.35
N ARG A 45 -1.90 -11.57 19.76
CA ARG A 45 -2.67 -10.31 19.89
C ARG A 45 -3.29 -9.79 18.59
N ALA A 46 -3.23 -10.58 17.52
CA ALA A 46 -3.71 -10.18 16.19
C ALA A 46 -5.26 -10.04 16.11
N ASP A 47 -6.00 -10.72 17.00
CA ASP A 47 -7.47 -10.81 16.91
C ASP A 47 -8.25 -9.70 17.65
N GLU A 48 -7.64 -8.98 18.62
CA GLU A 48 -8.43 -8.12 19.53
C GLU A 48 -8.17 -6.61 19.44
N THR A 49 -7.05 -6.16 18.86
CA THR A 49 -6.72 -4.72 18.84
C THR A 49 -5.97 -4.34 17.57
N ARG A 50 -6.66 -3.62 16.66
CA ARG A 50 -6.03 -2.93 15.52
C ARG A 50 -4.94 -2.01 16.06
N PHE A 51 -3.69 -2.24 15.66
CA PHE A 51 -2.54 -1.55 16.26
C PHE A 51 -2.31 -0.18 15.63
N THR A 52 -2.76 0.01 14.39
CA THR A 52 -2.71 1.29 13.68
C THR A 52 -3.66 2.32 14.27
N ASP A 53 -4.79 1.87 14.81
CA ASP A 53 -5.84 2.71 15.40
C ASP A 53 -5.55 2.91 16.89
N THR A 54 -4.62 3.81 17.20
CA THR A 54 -4.14 4.03 18.59
C THR A 54 -5.17 4.73 19.49
N ARG A 55 -6.16 5.44 18.92
CA ARG A 55 -7.22 6.14 19.68
C ARG A 55 -8.50 5.32 19.74
N LYS A 56 -9.21 5.43 20.87
CA LYS A 56 -10.54 4.79 21.05
C LYS A 56 -11.55 5.22 19.97
N ASP A 57 -11.54 6.50 19.61
CA ASP A 57 -12.43 7.04 18.57
C ASP A 57 -12.12 6.44 17.17
N GLU A 58 -10.85 6.12 16.88
CA GLU A 58 -10.42 5.48 15.62
C GLU A 58 -10.94 4.05 15.56
N GLN A 59 -10.78 3.29 16.65
CA GLN A 59 -11.25 1.90 16.75
C GLN A 59 -12.78 1.80 16.66
N GLU A 60 -13.51 2.68 17.36
CA GLU A 60 -14.98 2.68 17.33
C GLU A 60 -15.55 3.05 15.96
N ARG A 61 -14.87 3.92 15.21
CA ARG A 61 -15.33 4.41 13.91
C ARG A 61 -14.69 3.70 12.71
N CYS A 62 -13.73 2.80 12.94
CA CYS A 62 -12.97 2.11 11.90
C CYS A 62 -12.28 3.07 10.90
N ILE A 63 -11.78 4.22 11.38
CA ILE A 63 -11.09 5.22 10.56
C ILE A 63 -9.70 5.54 11.11
N THR A 64 -8.72 5.71 10.23
CA THR A 64 -7.40 6.27 10.57
C THR A 64 -7.52 7.79 10.70
N ILE A 65 -7.29 8.34 11.91
CA ILE A 65 -7.32 9.78 12.17
C ILE A 65 -5.90 10.36 12.21
N LYS A 66 -4.90 9.62 12.73
CA LYS A 66 -3.50 10.07 12.79
C LYS A 66 -2.55 9.17 12.02
N SER A 67 -1.49 9.78 11.48
CA SER A 67 -0.44 9.00 10.85
C SER A 67 0.41 8.22 11.85
N THR A 68 0.49 6.90 11.67
CA THR A 68 1.39 6.01 12.42
C THR A 68 2.50 5.51 11.51
N ALA A 69 3.72 5.44 12.04
CA ALA A 69 4.88 4.92 11.31
C ALA A 69 5.23 3.53 11.85
N ILE A 70 5.29 2.55 10.96
CA ILE A 70 5.57 1.16 11.26
C ILE A 70 6.83 0.75 10.49
N SER A 71 7.83 0.23 11.18
CA SER A 71 9.06 -0.28 10.54
C SER A 71 9.01 -1.79 10.48
N LEU A 72 8.84 -2.34 9.27
CA LEU A 72 8.79 -3.77 8.97
C LEU A 72 10.18 -4.24 8.57
N PHE A 73 10.61 -5.40 9.09
CA PHE A 73 11.84 -6.05 8.66
C PHE A 73 11.49 -7.32 7.88
N TYR A 74 12.09 -7.47 6.70
CA TYR A 74 11.89 -8.66 5.87
C TYR A 74 13.21 -9.08 5.21
N GLU A 75 13.49 -10.37 5.21
CA GLU A 75 14.66 -10.95 4.54
C GLU A 75 14.22 -11.61 3.24
N LEU A 76 14.81 -11.19 2.12
CA LEU A 76 14.56 -11.79 0.82
C LEU A 76 15.53 -12.95 0.56
N SER A 77 15.08 -13.95 -0.20
CA SER A 77 15.94 -15.04 -0.64
C SER A 77 16.95 -14.55 -1.68
N GLU A 78 18.05 -15.29 -1.86
CA GLU A 78 19.08 -14.94 -2.85
C GLU A 78 18.54 -14.90 -4.29
N ASN A 79 17.53 -15.74 -4.59
CA ASN A 79 16.87 -15.74 -5.88
C ASN A 79 16.07 -14.45 -6.09
N ASP A 80 15.34 -13.98 -5.06
CA ASP A 80 14.54 -12.76 -5.13
C ASP A 80 15.42 -11.52 -5.25
N LEU A 81 16.58 -11.54 -4.58
CA LEU A 81 17.57 -10.49 -4.71
C LEU A 81 17.98 -10.29 -6.17
N ALA A 82 18.14 -11.34 -6.97
CA ALA A 82 18.57 -11.24 -8.36
C ALA A 82 17.61 -10.40 -9.24
N PHE A 83 16.31 -10.37 -8.91
CA PHE A 83 15.30 -9.60 -9.66
C PHE A 83 15.33 -8.10 -9.36
N ILE A 84 15.92 -7.68 -8.24
CA ILE A 84 16.02 -6.26 -7.88
C ILE A 84 17.08 -5.57 -8.74
N LYS A 85 16.61 -4.67 -9.62
CA LYS A 85 17.43 -3.84 -10.52
C LYS A 85 18.14 -2.69 -9.82
N GLN A 86 17.68 -2.30 -8.64
CA GLN A 86 18.24 -1.18 -7.87
C GLN A 86 19.44 -1.62 -7.01
N SER A 87 20.19 -0.64 -6.50
CA SER A 87 21.27 -0.89 -5.53
C SER A 87 20.71 -1.59 -4.29
N LYS A 88 21.41 -2.63 -3.82
CA LYS A 88 21.03 -3.46 -2.67
C LYS A 88 22.28 -3.91 -1.90
N ASP A 89 22.14 -4.10 -0.59
CA ASP A 89 23.23 -4.45 0.32
C ASP A 89 22.82 -5.60 1.27
N GLY A 90 22.98 -6.83 0.78
CA GLY A 90 22.57 -8.05 1.49
C GLY A 90 21.06 -8.34 1.41
N THR A 91 20.61 -9.29 2.23
CA THR A 91 19.26 -9.89 2.16
C THR A 91 18.18 -9.15 2.95
N GLY A 92 18.56 -8.40 3.98
CA GLY A 92 17.63 -7.74 4.88
C GLY A 92 17.14 -6.39 4.36
N PHE A 93 15.83 -6.19 4.33
CA PHE A 93 15.16 -4.95 3.94
C PHE A 93 14.39 -4.35 5.11
N LEU A 94 14.49 -3.02 5.23
CA LEU A 94 13.73 -2.24 6.20
C LEU A 94 12.66 -1.44 5.44
N ILE A 95 11.41 -1.77 5.68
CA ILE A 95 10.28 -1.10 5.03
C ILE A 95 9.58 -0.24 6.07
N ASN A 96 9.66 1.07 5.90
CA ASN A 96 8.93 2.02 6.72
C ASN A 96 7.59 2.29 6.06
N LEU A 97 6.53 1.78 6.67
CA LEU A 97 5.16 2.00 6.26
C LEU A 97 4.59 3.18 7.07
N ILE A 98 4.09 4.18 6.36
CA ILE A 98 3.40 5.32 6.96
C ILE A 98 1.92 5.20 6.63
N ASP A 99 1.11 5.04 7.66
CA ASP A 99 -0.34 5.06 7.50
C ASP A 99 -0.81 6.52 7.39
N SER A 100 -1.41 6.90 6.27
CA SER A 100 -2.03 8.22 6.09
C SER A 100 -3.54 8.21 6.40
N PRO A 101 -4.15 9.31 6.84
CA PRO A 101 -5.61 9.35 6.97
C PRO A 101 -6.30 9.14 5.60
N GLY A 102 -7.34 8.30 5.54
CA GLY A 102 -8.12 8.09 4.31
C GLY A 102 -9.23 9.14 4.09
N HIS A 103 -9.53 9.94 5.12
CA HIS A 103 -10.65 10.89 5.09
C HIS A 103 -10.23 12.26 4.52
N VAL A 104 -11.11 12.89 3.74
CA VAL A 104 -10.87 14.19 3.06
C VAL A 104 -10.51 15.33 4.02
N ASP A 105 -11.02 15.27 5.25
CA ASP A 105 -10.80 16.30 6.28
C ASP A 105 -9.35 16.40 6.76
N PHE A 106 -8.52 15.39 6.50
CA PHE A 106 -7.13 15.31 6.97
C PHE A 106 -6.09 15.46 5.83
N SER A 107 -6.47 16.17 4.76
CA SER A 107 -5.62 16.36 3.57
C SER A 107 -4.21 16.94 3.84
N SER A 108 -4.05 17.76 4.88
CA SER A 108 -2.75 18.32 5.27
C SER A 108 -1.80 17.25 5.79
N GLU A 109 -2.31 16.31 6.58
CA GLU A 109 -1.54 15.19 7.14
C GLU A 109 -1.19 14.17 6.06
N VAL A 110 -2.12 13.90 5.14
CA VAL A 110 -1.88 13.06 3.95
C VAL A 110 -0.74 13.63 3.10
N THR A 111 -0.76 14.93 2.83
CA THR A 111 0.30 15.58 2.02
C THR A 111 1.66 15.51 2.72
N ALA A 112 1.69 15.72 4.04
CA ALA A 112 2.91 15.60 4.82
C ALA A 112 3.47 14.17 4.83
N ALA A 113 2.60 13.16 4.95
CA ALA A 113 2.97 11.76 4.88
C ALA A 113 3.51 11.37 3.49
N LEU A 114 2.88 11.84 2.41
CA LEU A 114 3.32 11.55 1.05
C LEU A 114 4.73 12.10 0.78
N ARG A 115 5.02 13.34 1.22
CA ARG A 115 6.32 14.00 1.01
C ARG A 115 7.53 13.29 1.61
N VAL A 116 7.32 12.44 2.61
CA VAL A 116 8.41 11.69 3.27
C VAL A 116 8.51 10.24 2.75
N THR A 117 7.66 9.86 1.80
CA THR A 117 7.62 8.50 1.25
C THR A 117 8.09 8.45 -0.20
N ASP A 118 8.78 7.37 -0.55
CA ASP A 118 9.32 7.14 -1.89
C ASP A 118 8.34 6.33 -2.76
N GLY A 119 7.48 5.53 -2.12
CA GLY A 119 6.46 4.71 -2.77
C GLY A 119 5.09 4.84 -2.10
N ALA A 120 4.04 4.43 -2.80
CA ALA A 120 2.69 4.38 -2.27
C ALA A 120 2.00 3.06 -2.63
N LEU A 121 1.47 2.37 -1.64
CA LEU A 121 0.61 1.20 -1.80
C LEU A 121 -0.85 1.66 -1.90
N VAL A 122 -1.43 1.60 -3.09
CA VAL A 122 -2.82 1.96 -3.36
C VAL A 122 -3.71 0.75 -3.14
N VAL A 123 -4.63 0.84 -2.19
CA VAL A 123 -5.58 -0.23 -1.85
C VAL A 123 -6.94 0.09 -2.45
N VAL A 124 -7.44 -0.83 -3.28
CA VAL A 124 -8.70 -0.69 -4.00
C VAL A 124 -9.59 -1.89 -3.71
N ASP A 125 -10.84 -1.65 -3.35
CA ASP A 125 -11.83 -2.70 -3.15
C ASP A 125 -12.22 -3.32 -4.50
N CYS A 126 -12.22 -4.65 -4.60
CA CYS A 126 -12.63 -5.39 -5.79
C CYS A 126 -14.07 -5.10 -6.23
N VAL A 127 -14.96 -4.76 -5.29
CA VAL A 127 -16.38 -4.48 -5.57
C VAL A 127 -16.61 -3.00 -5.88
N SER A 128 -16.03 -2.11 -5.06
CA SER A 128 -16.26 -0.65 -5.17
C SER A 128 -15.41 -0.01 -6.27
N GLY A 129 -14.24 -0.57 -6.57
CA GLY A 129 -13.30 -0.01 -7.54
C GLY A 129 -12.64 1.29 -7.07
N VAL A 130 -12.20 2.12 -8.02
CA VAL A 130 -11.51 3.38 -7.73
C VAL A 130 -12.52 4.47 -7.36
N CYS A 131 -12.41 5.00 -6.14
CA CYS A 131 -13.25 6.09 -5.66
C CYS A 131 -12.54 7.45 -5.78
N VAL A 132 -13.31 8.55 -5.68
CA VAL A 132 -12.82 9.94 -5.80
C VAL A 132 -11.69 10.26 -4.80
N GLN A 133 -11.74 9.69 -3.60
CA GLN A 133 -10.68 9.89 -2.59
C GLN A 133 -9.38 9.20 -3.02
N THR A 134 -9.45 7.96 -3.50
CA THR A 134 -8.29 7.24 -4.04
C THR A 134 -7.66 8.01 -5.19
N GLU A 135 -8.47 8.52 -6.12
CA GLU A 135 -8.00 9.36 -7.24
C GLU A 135 -7.32 10.64 -6.74
N THR A 136 -7.94 11.35 -5.80
CA THR A 136 -7.41 12.63 -5.29
C THR A 136 -6.06 12.46 -4.60
N VAL A 137 -5.92 11.43 -3.77
CA VAL A 137 -4.67 11.14 -3.05
C VAL A 137 -3.62 10.56 -4.00
N LEU A 138 -4.01 9.71 -4.95
CA LEU A 138 -3.10 9.21 -5.99
C LEU A 138 -2.54 10.35 -6.85
N ARG A 139 -3.38 11.32 -7.22
CA ARG A 139 -2.94 12.53 -7.93
C ARG A 139 -1.92 13.32 -7.13
N GLN A 140 -2.14 13.48 -5.82
CA GLN A 140 -1.16 14.14 -4.93
C GLN A 140 0.15 13.36 -4.86
N ALA A 141 0.08 12.03 -4.78
CA ALA A 141 1.27 11.18 -4.74
C ALA A 141 2.09 11.30 -6.04
N ILE A 142 1.43 11.33 -7.19
CA ILE A 142 2.09 11.53 -8.49
C ILE A 142 2.75 12.93 -8.55
N ALA A 143 2.08 13.97 -8.05
CA ALA A 143 2.64 15.32 -8.00
C ALA A 143 3.91 15.41 -7.13
N GLU A 144 3.99 14.62 -6.05
CA GLU A 144 5.17 14.47 -5.20
C GLU A 144 6.18 13.45 -5.74
N ARG A 145 6.00 12.96 -6.98
CA ARG A 145 6.86 11.99 -7.68
C ARG A 145 7.02 10.66 -6.96
N ILE A 146 5.94 10.17 -6.38
CA ILE A 146 5.88 8.89 -5.67
C ILE A 146 5.45 7.80 -6.65
N ARG A 147 6.09 6.62 -6.56
CA ARG A 147 5.74 5.46 -7.41
C ARG A 147 4.60 4.65 -6.78
N PRO A 148 3.44 4.51 -7.46
CA PRO A 148 2.32 3.73 -6.94
C PRO A 148 2.50 2.23 -7.22
N VAL A 149 1.99 1.41 -6.30
CA VAL A 149 1.81 -0.04 -6.43
C VAL A 149 0.37 -0.36 -6.02
N LEU A 150 -0.34 -1.19 -6.77
CA LEU A 150 -1.76 -1.46 -6.54
C LEU A 150 -1.97 -2.76 -5.77
N MET A 151 -2.87 -2.75 -4.79
CA MET A 151 -3.38 -3.94 -4.14
C MET A 151 -4.91 -3.94 -4.18
N MET A 152 -5.47 -5.00 -4.75
CA MET A 152 -6.91 -5.23 -4.79
C MET A 152 -7.32 -6.02 -3.55
N ASN A 153 -8.23 -5.45 -2.77
CA ASN A 153 -8.67 -5.98 -1.49
C ASN A 153 -10.14 -6.41 -1.52
N LYS A 154 -10.55 -7.22 -0.54
CA LYS A 154 -11.90 -7.79 -0.38
C LYS A 154 -12.32 -8.78 -1.49
N MET A 155 -11.37 -9.57 -1.97
CA MET A 155 -11.67 -10.65 -2.92
C MET A 155 -12.63 -11.70 -2.37
N ASP A 156 -12.64 -11.91 -1.06
CA ASP A 156 -13.57 -12.78 -0.34
C ASP A 156 -15.03 -12.41 -0.63
N ARG A 157 -15.38 -11.12 -0.66
CA ARG A 157 -16.74 -10.68 -1.00
C ARG A 157 -17.10 -10.99 -2.46
N ALA A 158 -16.16 -10.80 -3.38
CA ALA A 158 -16.38 -11.12 -4.79
C ALA A 158 -16.60 -12.63 -5.03
N LEU A 159 -15.90 -13.48 -4.28
CA LEU A 159 -15.95 -14.94 -4.41
C LEU A 159 -17.08 -15.58 -3.60
N LEU A 160 -17.30 -15.16 -2.35
CA LEU A 160 -18.22 -15.80 -1.42
C LEU A 160 -19.61 -15.15 -1.43
N GLU A 161 -19.69 -13.82 -1.39
CA GLU A 161 -20.99 -13.11 -1.37
C GLU A 161 -21.59 -13.01 -2.77
N LEU A 162 -20.83 -12.49 -3.72
CA LEU A 162 -21.31 -12.21 -5.07
C LEU A 162 -21.21 -13.43 -6.00
N GLN A 163 -20.41 -14.44 -5.64
CA GLN A 163 -20.18 -15.66 -6.41
C GLN A 163 -19.93 -15.37 -7.90
N LEU A 164 -19.09 -14.38 -8.17
CA LEU A 164 -18.80 -13.94 -9.53
C LEU A 164 -18.10 -15.04 -10.33
N GLU A 165 -18.46 -15.17 -11.60
CA GLU A 165 -17.72 -16.03 -12.51
C GLU A 165 -16.27 -15.54 -12.67
N PRO A 166 -15.28 -16.44 -12.84
CA PRO A 166 -13.87 -16.05 -12.99
C PRO A 166 -13.62 -15.05 -14.12
N GLU A 167 -14.33 -15.20 -15.24
CA GLU A 167 -14.27 -14.29 -16.40
C GLU A 167 -14.76 -12.87 -16.02
N ALA A 168 -15.86 -12.79 -15.27
CA ALA A 168 -16.41 -11.53 -14.80
C ALA A 168 -15.47 -10.85 -13.80
N LEU A 169 -14.88 -11.62 -12.89
CA LEU A 169 -13.90 -11.14 -11.92
C LEU A 169 -12.64 -10.60 -12.61
N PHE A 170 -12.12 -11.32 -13.61
CA PHE A 170 -10.98 -10.88 -14.41
C PHE A 170 -11.27 -9.55 -15.14
N ARG A 171 -12.45 -9.41 -15.75
CA ARG A 171 -12.85 -8.14 -16.40
C ARG A 171 -12.96 -6.99 -15.42
N THR A 172 -13.43 -7.24 -14.19
CA THR A 172 -13.45 -6.25 -13.12
C THR A 172 -12.03 -5.82 -12.74
N PHE A 173 -11.11 -6.77 -12.60
CA PHE A 173 -9.70 -6.46 -12.32
C PHE A 173 -9.05 -5.64 -13.42
N GLN A 174 -9.27 -6.03 -14.68
CA GLN A 174 -8.77 -5.30 -15.83
C GLN A 174 -9.29 -3.85 -15.86
N ARG A 175 -10.59 -3.65 -15.61
CA ARG A 175 -11.18 -2.30 -15.56
C ARG A 175 -10.60 -1.45 -14.44
N ILE A 176 -10.34 -2.03 -13.27
CA ILE A 176 -9.75 -1.27 -12.16
C ILE A 176 -8.31 -0.87 -12.49
N VAL A 177 -7.50 -1.77 -13.04
CA VAL A 177 -6.14 -1.45 -13.48
C VAL A 177 -6.16 -0.36 -14.57
N GLU A 178 -7.06 -0.46 -15.53
CA GLU A 178 -7.25 0.54 -16.58
C GLU A 178 -7.63 1.91 -16.00
N ASN A 179 -8.60 1.97 -15.08
CA ASN A 179 -8.99 3.21 -14.42
C ASN A 179 -7.83 3.86 -13.65
N VAL A 180 -7.03 3.07 -12.93
CA VAL A 180 -5.85 3.59 -12.24
C VAL A 180 -4.81 4.11 -13.23
N ASN A 181 -4.57 3.38 -14.33
CA ASN A 181 -3.65 3.80 -15.37
C ASN A 181 -4.10 5.08 -16.09
N VAL A 182 -5.41 5.27 -16.29
CA VAL A 182 -5.97 6.53 -16.83
C VAL A 182 -5.64 7.70 -15.92
N ILE A 183 -5.77 7.54 -14.60
CA ILE A 183 -5.42 8.59 -13.62
C ILE A 183 -3.91 8.87 -13.70
N ILE A 184 -3.09 7.82 -13.71
CA ILE A 184 -1.63 7.94 -13.80
C ILE A 184 -1.20 8.63 -15.10
N SER A 185 -1.79 8.27 -16.24
CA SER A 185 -1.45 8.89 -17.53
C SER A 185 -1.93 10.34 -17.65
N THR A 186 -3.03 10.69 -16.96
CA THR A 186 -3.59 12.04 -16.99
C THR A 186 -2.75 13.02 -16.17
N TYR A 187 -2.23 12.58 -15.03
CA TYR A 187 -1.50 13.45 -14.09
C TYR A 187 0.00 13.23 -14.04
N GLY A 188 0.50 12.12 -14.60
CA GLY A 188 1.93 11.85 -14.72
C GLY A 188 2.59 12.63 -15.85
N GLU A 189 3.89 12.90 -15.73
CA GLU A 189 4.68 13.63 -16.74
C GLU A 189 5.01 12.78 -18.01
N GLY A 190 4.22 11.76 -18.31
CA GLY A 190 4.39 10.85 -19.45
C GLY A 190 5.52 9.82 -19.29
N GLU A 191 5.58 8.84 -20.20
CA GLU A 191 6.50 7.70 -20.15
C GLU A 191 7.98 8.08 -20.34
N THR A 192 8.24 9.23 -21.00
CA THR A 192 9.56 9.85 -21.18
C THR A 192 9.90 10.84 -20.07
N GLY A 193 9.03 10.99 -19.08
CA GLY A 193 9.26 11.86 -17.93
C GLY A 193 10.40 11.37 -17.03
N PRO A 194 10.88 12.22 -16.11
CA PRO A 194 11.98 11.90 -15.20
C PRO A 194 11.70 10.70 -14.29
N MET A 195 10.43 10.31 -14.12
CA MET A 195 10.03 9.14 -13.33
C MET A 195 10.07 7.82 -14.10
N GLY A 196 10.15 7.87 -15.44
CA GLY A 196 9.99 6.72 -16.33
C GLY A 196 8.55 6.20 -16.38
N ASN A 197 8.39 4.93 -16.80
CA ASN A 197 7.08 4.28 -16.81
C ASN A 197 6.62 3.97 -15.37
N ILE A 198 5.57 4.67 -14.94
CA ILE A 198 4.91 4.53 -13.64
C ILE A 198 3.54 3.85 -13.75
N MET A 199 3.18 3.36 -14.93
CA MET A 199 1.94 2.61 -15.13
C MET A 199 1.98 1.29 -14.37
N ILE A 200 0.81 0.89 -13.91
CA ILE A 200 0.61 -0.36 -13.20
C ILE A 200 0.31 -1.46 -14.23
N ASP A 201 1.13 -2.50 -14.17
CA ASP A 201 1.04 -3.69 -15.02
C ASP A 201 1.02 -4.96 -14.14
N PRO A 202 -0.05 -5.80 -14.25
CA PRO A 202 -0.11 -7.09 -13.60
C PRO A 202 1.04 -8.04 -13.97
N VAL A 203 1.54 -7.99 -15.21
CA VAL A 203 2.61 -8.88 -15.71
C VAL A 203 3.95 -8.56 -15.03
N LEU A 204 4.17 -7.29 -14.68
CA LEU A 204 5.34 -6.85 -13.93
C LEU A 204 5.23 -7.12 -12.42
N GLY A 205 4.08 -7.63 -11.95
CA GLY A 205 3.84 -7.88 -10.52
C GLY A 205 3.57 -6.61 -9.72
N THR A 206 3.16 -5.51 -10.36
CA THR A 206 2.80 -4.25 -9.67
C THR A 206 1.36 -4.22 -9.16
N VAL A 207 0.60 -5.28 -9.44
CA VAL A 207 -0.76 -5.51 -8.94
C VAL A 207 -0.77 -6.73 -8.03
N GLY A 208 -1.11 -6.52 -6.76
CA GLY A 208 -1.42 -7.57 -5.80
C GLY A 208 -2.93 -7.83 -5.73
N PHE A 209 -3.31 -9.08 -5.54
CA PHE A 209 -4.69 -9.51 -5.37
C PHE A 209 -4.81 -10.26 -4.05
N GLY A 210 -5.76 -9.90 -3.19
CA GLY A 210 -5.99 -10.62 -1.95
C GLY A 210 -7.18 -10.14 -1.13
N SER A 211 -7.24 -10.65 0.09
CA SER A 211 -8.10 -10.11 1.14
C SER A 211 -7.28 -9.94 2.41
N GLY A 212 -7.46 -8.79 3.06
CA GLY A 212 -6.86 -8.51 4.37
C GLY A 212 -7.72 -8.97 5.55
N LEU A 213 -8.96 -9.41 5.32
CA LEU A 213 -9.88 -9.91 6.36
C LEU A 213 -9.59 -11.38 6.69
#